data_AF-A0A231NXE3-F1
#
_entry.id   AF-A0A231NXE3-F1
#
_cell.length_a   1.000
_cell.length_b   1.000
_cell.length_c   1.000
_cell.angle_alpha   90.00
_cell.angle_beta   90.00
_cell.angle_gamma   90.00
#
_symmetry.space_group_name_H-M   'P 1'
#
loop_
_entity.id
_entity.type
_entity.pdbx_description
1 polymer ?
#
loop_
_entity_poly.entity_id
_entity_poly.type
_entity_poly.pdbx_seq_one_letter_code
_entity_poly.pdbx_strand_id
1 'polypeptide(L)'
;MKKNERISVITKILSDHPNEVFSYNYFTDLLEAGKSSVCEDVAIVKNAIELTGTGYVETYSGASGGVVYHPQVTREEEVSILKEIADQLQSPARKIQGGFVYYSDILSNPRYSKNIGRIIASKYGQMGIEYVVTTETKGIPAAMETAHYLNVPMGLIRRSNRVTEGATTSVNYISGSSNKIKTMYLSRRIDLKDKKVLVIDDFMKGGGTAKGMTNLMEEVGAEVMGICVIFVTRSPAEKLVEQFTPLIWMDDENLESGLRVSLHLES
;
A
#
# COMPACT_ATOMS: atom_id res chain seq x y z
N MET A 1 -28.20 2.79 -24.19
CA MET A 1 -27.92 3.55 -22.93
C MET A 1 -27.65 5.04 -23.24
N LYS A 2 -28.10 5.99 -22.41
CA LYS A 2 -27.84 7.44 -22.60
C LYS A 2 -26.38 7.78 -22.32
N LYS A 3 -25.87 8.90 -22.87
CA LYS A 3 -24.46 9.32 -22.72
C LYS A 3 -24.02 9.48 -21.27
N ASN A 4 -24.83 10.14 -20.45
CA ASN A 4 -24.55 10.34 -19.02
C ASN A 4 -24.45 9.01 -18.25
N GLU A 5 -25.35 8.05 -18.54
CA GLU A 5 -25.33 6.72 -17.92
C GLU A 5 -24.06 5.96 -18.31
N ARG A 6 -23.67 5.98 -19.59
CA ARG A 6 -22.43 5.34 -20.08
C ARG A 6 -21.19 5.89 -19.39
N ILE A 7 -21.07 7.22 -19.31
CA ILE A 7 -19.97 7.89 -18.60
C ILE A 7 -19.91 7.42 -17.15
N SER A 8 -21.05 7.38 -16.43
CA SER A 8 -21.10 6.91 -15.05
C SER A 8 -20.65 5.44 -14.91
N VAL A 9 -21.06 4.56 -15.84
CA VAL A 9 -20.65 3.14 -15.85
C VAL A 9 -19.15 3.00 -16.09
N ILE A 10 -18.60 3.71 -17.09
CA ILE A 10 -17.16 3.68 -17.39
C ILE A 10 -16.36 4.17 -16.17
N THR A 11 -16.74 5.31 -15.58
CA THR A 11 -16.08 5.85 -14.38
C THR A 11 -16.10 4.84 -13.23
N LYS A 12 -17.24 4.19 -12.99
CA LYS A 12 -17.39 3.20 -11.91
C LYS A 12 -16.50 1.99 -12.13
N ILE A 13 -16.50 1.41 -13.33
CA ILE A 13 -15.68 0.25 -13.66
C ILE A 13 -14.20 0.58 -13.52
N LEU A 14 -13.74 1.68 -14.12
CA LEU A 14 -12.34 2.08 -14.03
C LEU A 14 -11.91 2.33 -12.57
N SER A 15 -12.76 2.98 -11.78
CA SER A 15 -12.45 3.30 -10.38
C SER A 15 -12.43 2.07 -9.45
N ASP A 16 -13.24 1.06 -9.74
CA ASP A 16 -13.29 -0.19 -8.98
C ASP A 16 -12.17 -1.17 -9.37
N HIS A 17 -11.60 -0.99 -10.55
CA HIS A 17 -10.58 -1.85 -11.16
C HIS A 17 -9.32 -1.03 -11.52
N PRO A 18 -8.60 -0.50 -10.52
CA PRO A 18 -7.39 0.26 -10.77
C PRO A 18 -6.33 -0.62 -11.46
N ASN A 19 -5.48 -0.03 -12.30
CA ASN A 19 -4.40 -0.71 -13.01
C ASN A 19 -4.84 -1.94 -13.85
N GLU A 20 -6.14 -2.10 -14.13
CA GLU A 20 -6.67 -3.13 -15.02
C GLU A 20 -6.92 -2.53 -16.42
N VAL A 21 -6.50 -3.23 -17.46
CA VAL A 21 -6.66 -2.78 -18.85
C VAL A 21 -7.99 -3.27 -19.40
N PHE A 22 -8.91 -2.34 -19.68
CA PHE A 22 -10.16 -2.64 -20.36
C PHE A 22 -10.08 -2.29 -21.84
N SER A 23 -10.39 -3.24 -22.72
CA SER A 23 -10.43 -2.97 -24.15
C SER A 23 -11.60 -2.02 -24.50
N TYR A 24 -11.49 -1.27 -25.59
CA TYR A 24 -12.63 -0.50 -26.10
C TYR A 24 -13.82 -1.41 -26.45
N ASN A 25 -13.56 -2.64 -26.92
CA ASN A 25 -14.61 -3.60 -27.27
C ASN A 25 -15.41 -4.03 -26.03
N TYR A 26 -14.75 -4.20 -24.88
CA TYR A 26 -15.45 -4.48 -23.61
C TYR A 26 -16.53 -3.43 -23.33
N PHE A 27 -16.21 -2.14 -23.50
CA PHE A 27 -17.19 -1.07 -23.30
C PHE A 27 -18.21 -0.93 -24.42
N THR A 28 -17.85 -1.19 -25.69
CA THR A 28 -18.85 -1.15 -26.78
C THR A 28 -19.92 -2.21 -26.59
N ASP A 29 -19.52 -3.41 -26.17
CA ASP A 29 -20.40 -4.54 -25.97
C ASP A 29 -21.25 -4.33 -24.71
N LEU A 30 -20.62 -3.93 -23.60
CA LEU A 30 -21.32 -3.68 -22.32
C LEU A 30 -22.35 -2.55 -22.43
N LEU A 31 -22.05 -1.49 -23.17
CA LEU A 31 -22.88 -0.28 -23.23
C LEU A 31 -23.81 -0.23 -24.44
N GLU A 32 -23.71 -1.24 -25.32
CA GLU A 32 -24.39 -1.30 -26.62
C GLU A 32 -24.21 0.00 -27.43
N ALA A 33 -22.95 0.46 -27.52
CA ALA A 33 -22.60 1.75 -28.11
C ALA A 33 -21.48 1.61 -29.15
N GLY A 34 -21.52 2.42 -30.20
CA GLY A 34 -20.48 2.43 -31.23
C GLY A 34 -19.13 2.91 -30.68
N LYS A 35 -18.04 2.40 -31.26
CA LYS A 35 -16.65 2.71 -30.84
C LYS A 35 -16.36 4.21 -30.74
N SER A 36 -16.84 5.00 -31.70
CA SER A 36 -16.68 6.47 -31.69
C SER A 36 -17.28 7.10 -30.43
N SER A 37 -18.49 6.68 -30.05
CA SER A 37 -19.17 7.18 -28.85
C SER A 37 -18.45 6.76 -27.57
N VAL A 38 -17.96 5.52 -27.49
CA VAL A 38 -17.17 5.06 -26.33
C VAL A 38 -15.86 5.85 -26.21
N CYS A 39 -15.17 6.13 -27.31
CA CYS A 39 -13.95 6.95 -27.28
C CYS A 39 -14.23 8.36 -26.75
N GLU A 40 -15.32 9.01 -27.18
CA GLU A 40 -15.73 10.31 -26.65
C GLU A 40 -16.06 10.24 -25.15
N ASP A 41 -16.77 9.20 -24.73
CA ASP A 41 -17.15 9.02 -23.33
C ASP A 41 -15.91 8.80 -22.44
N VAL A 42 -14.97 7.96 -22.89
CA VAL A 42 -13.68 7.73 -22.21
C VAL A 42 -12.87 9.02 -22.10
N ALA A 43 -12.85 9.87 -23.15
CA ALA A 43 -12.16 11.15 -23.10
C ALA A 43 -12.77 12.08 -22.03
N ILE A 44 -14.10 12.06 -21.87
CA ILE A 44 -14.78 12.81 -20.80
C ILE A 44 -14.43 12.23 -19.42
N VAL A 45 -14.45 10.91 -19.26
CA VAL A 45 -14.09 10.23 -18.00
C VAL A 45 -12.65 10.54 -17.61
N LYS A 46 -11.71 10.47 -18.55
CA LYS A 46 -10.30 10.84 -18.34
C LYS A 46 -10.17 12.24 -17.76
N ASN A 47 -10.75 13.24 -18.43
CA ASN A 47 -10.70 14.63 -17.97
C ASN A 47 -11.35 14.79 -16.58
N ALA A 48 -12.47 14.10 -16.33
CA ALA A 48 -13.16 14.15 -15.05
C ALA A 48 -12.31 13.56 -13.90
N ILE A 49 -11.66 12.42 -14.12
CA ILE A 49 -10.77 11.79 -13.14
C ILE A 49 -9.56 12.68 -12.85
N GLU A 50 -8.91 13.22 -13.89
CA GLU A 50 -7.75 14.11 -13.73
C GLU A 50 -8.11 15.39 -12.94
N LEU A 51 -9.29 15.96 -13.16
CA LEU A 51 -9.80 17.11 -12.40
C LEU A 51 -9.98 16.82 -10.91
N THR A 52 -10.21 15.57 -10.51
CA THR A 52 -10.32 15.21 -9.10
C THR A 52 -8.97 15.10 -8.38
N GLY A 53 -7.86 14.99 -9.14
CA GLY A 53 -6.53 14.73 -8.58
C GLY A 53 -6.35 13.31 -7.99
N THR A 54 -7.31 12.40 -8.22
CA THR A 54 -7.28 11.04 -7.64
C THR A 54 -6.55 10.01 -8.50
N GLY A 55 -6.11 10.40 -9.70
CA GLY A 55 -5.40 9.55 -10.64
C GLY A 55 -5.44 10.10 -12.06
N TYR A 56 -5.05 9.27 -13.02
CA TYR A 56 -5.14 9.57 -14.45
C TYR A 56 -5.63 8.35 -15.23
N VAL A 57 -6.13 8.59 -16.44
CA VAL A 57 -6.53 7.52 -17.36
C VAL A 57 -5.57 7.48 -18.53
N GLU A 58 -4.90 6.34 -18.69
CA GLU A 58 -4.06 6.06 -19.85
C GLU A 58 -4.86 5.29 -20.91
N THR A 59 -4.59 5.60 -22.18
CA THR A 59 -5.24 4.97 -23.33
C THR A 59 -4.19 4.43 -24.28
N TYR A 60 -4.23 3.13 -24.56
CA TYR A 60 -3.37 2.48 -25.53
C TYR A 60 -4.04 2.44 -26.90
N SER A 61 -3.30 2.81 -27.95
CA SER A 61 -3.78 2.76 -29.33
C SER A 61 -3.59 1.37 -29.96
N GLY A 62 -4.43 1.02 -30.94
CA GLY A 62 -4.30 -0.20 -31.74
C GLY A 62 -5.51 -1.15 -31.66
N ALA A 63 -5.44 -2.29 -32.36
CA ALA A 63 -6.50 -3.30 -32.41
C ALA A 63 -6.79 -3.93 -31.03
N SER A 64 -5.76 -4.00 -30.18
CA SER A 64 -5.81 -4.44 -28.78
C SER A 64 -5.71 -3.26 -27.81
N GLY A 65 -5.99 -2.05 -28.27
CA GLY A 65 -5.96 -0.84 -27.46
C GLY A 65 -6.93 -0.92 -26.28
N GLY A 66 -6.60 -0.24 -25.20
CA GLY A 66 -7.35 -0.30 -23.96
C GLY A 66 -7.27 0.98 -23.16
N VAL A 67 -8.05 1.01 -22.10
CA VAL A 67 -8.19 2.12 -21.16
C VAL A 67 -7.87 1.58 -19.79
N VAL A 68 -7.00 2.27 -19.07
CA VAL A 68 -6.59 1.89 -17.72
C VAL A 68 -6.60 3.12 -16.83
N TYR A 69 -7.11 2.96 -15.61
CA TYR A 69 -7.06 4.00 -14.59
C TYR A 69 -5.90 3.72 -13.63
N HIS A 70 -5.05 4.71 -13.42
CA HIS A 70 -3.95 4.67 -12.49
C HIS A 70 -4.24 5.58 -11.30
N PRO A 71 -4.46 5.01 -10.10
CA PRO A 71 -4.63 5.81 -8.88
C PRO A 71 -3.37 6.63 -8.59
N GLN A 72 -3.56 7.89 -8.27
CA GLN A 72 -2.50 8.75 -7.75
C GLN A 72 -3.01 9.59 -6.57
N VAL A 73 -2.06 10.09 -5.80
CA VAL A 73 -2.31 11.07 -4.74
C VAL A 73 -1.46 12.28 -5.03
N THR A 74 -2.07 13.46 -5.06
CA THR A 74 -1.30 14.71 -5.19
C THR A 74 -0.49 14.94 -3.91
N ARG A 75 0.60 15.72 -4.01
CA ARG A 75 1.41 16.06 -2.82
C ARG A 75 0.57 16.74 -1.74
N GLU A 76 -0.34 17.64 -2.13
CA GLU A 76 -1.21 18.36 -1.20
C GLU A 76 -2.18 17.41 -0.48
N GLU A 77 -2.77 16.47 -1.21
CA GLU A 77 -3.67 15.48 -0.64
C GLU A 77 -2.93 14.50 0.28
N GLU A 78 -1.74 14.04 -0.11
CA GLU A 78 -0.89 13.19 0.73
C GLU A 78 -0.56 13.88 2.05
N VAL A 79 -0.12 15.14 2.01
CA VAL A 79 0.18 15.95 3.20
C VAL A 79 -1.06 16.09 4.08
N SER A 80 -2.22 16.40 3.50
CA SER A 80 -3.48 16.55 4.23
C SER A 80 -3.87 15.26 4.97
N ILE A 81 -3.83 14.11 4.28
CA ILE A 81 -4.14 12.80 4.85
C ILE A 81 -3.18 12.45 5.98
N LEU A 82 -1.86 12.56 5.73
CA LEU A 82 -0.87 12.15 6.72
C LEU A 82 -0.86 13.09 7.92
N LYS A 83 -1.14 14.38 7.73
CA LYS A 83 -1.28 15.35 8.82
C LYS A 83 -2.46 14.99 9.73
N GLU A 84 -3.59 14.60 9.16
CA GLU A 84 -4.72 14.17 9.98
C GLU A 84 -4.39 12.94 10.84
N ILE A 85 -3.71 11.95 10.25
CA ILE A 85 -3.26 10.75 10.98
C ILE A 85 -2.23 11.13 12.06
N ALA A 86 -1.32 12.05 11.73
CA ALA A 86 -0.32 12.58 12.66
C ALA A 86 -0.97 13.31 13.85
N ASP A 87 -1.98 14.14 13.61
CA ASP A 87 -2.75 14.83 14.67
C ASP A 87 -3.47 13.84 15.58
N GLN A 88 -4.05 12.77 15.01
CA GLN A 88 -4.61 11.69 15.80
C GLN A 88 -3.55 11.05 16.70
N LEU A 89 -2.39 10.68 16.16
CA LEU A 89 -1.30 10.03 16.90
C LEU A 89 -0.81 10.84 18.11
N GLN A 90 -0.81 12.18 18.01
CA GLN A 90 -0.35 13.08 19.07
C GLN A 90 -1.30 13.16 20.28
N SER A 91 -2.51 12.59 20.18
CA SER A 91 -3.46 12.57 21.30
C SER A 91 -2.85 11.91 22.55
N PRO A 92 -2.86 12.57 23.73
CA PRO A 92 -2.32 12.01 24.97
C PRO A 92 -2.95 10.67 25.37
N ALA A 93 -4.22 10.44 24.99
CA ALA A 93 -4.95 9.20 25.26
C ALA A 93 -4.36 7.97 24.55
N ARG A 94 -3.50 8.16 23.54
CA ARG A 94 -2.83 7.07 22.82
C ARG A 94 -1.57 6.57 23.52
N LYS A 95 -1.06 7.29 24.51
CA LYS A 95 0.08 6.83 25.32
C LYS A 95 -0.37 5.66 26.19
N ILE A 96 0.38 4.57 26.16
CA ILE A 96 0.14 3.40 27.02
C ILE A 96 1.40 3.08 27.83
N GLN A 97 1.24 2.26 28.87
CA GLN A 97 2.31 1.89 29.79
C GLN A 97 3.51 1.31 29.04
N GLY A 98 4.73 1.67 29.48
CA GLY A 98 5.98 1.17 28.91
C GLY A 98 6.51 1.98 27.72
N GLY A 99 5.99 3.19 27.50
CA GLY A 99 6.48 4.07 26.44
C GLY A 99 6.03 3.62 25.04
N PHE A 100 4.82 3.07 24.92
CA PHE A 100 4.25 2.70 23.63
C PHE A 100 3.10 3.63 23.25
N VAL A 101 2.78 3.64 21.95
CA VAL A 101 1.68 4.41 21.36
C VAL A 101 0.65 3.46 20.77
N TYR A 102 -0.62 3.69 21.10
CA TYR A 102 -1.75 2.96 20.55
C TYR A 102 -2.24 3.61 19.23
N TYR A 103 -2.02 2.90 18.13
CA TYR A 103 -2.42 3.31 16.77
C TYR A 103 -3.27 2.24 16.05
N SER A 104 -3.68 1.18 16.74
CA SER A 104 -4.36 0.05 16.09
C SER A 104 -5.71 0.47 15.49
N ASP A 105 -6.44 1.35 16.18
CA ASP A 105 -7.72 1.93 15.72
C ASP A 105 -7.56 2.78 14.45
N ILE A 106 -6.41 3.45 14.29
CA ILE A 106 -6.09 4.21 13.08
C ILE A 106 -5.95 3.24 11.91
N LEU A 107 -5.12 2.21 12.04
CA LEU A 107 -4.86 1.26 10.95
C LEU A 107 -6.06 0.36 10.65
N SER A 108 -6.91 0.07 11.64
CA SER A 108 -8.14 -0.69 11.41
C SER A 108 -9.31 0.16 10.91
N ASN A 109 -9.16 1.49 10.81
CA ASN A 109 -10.19 2.35 10.27
C ASN A 109 -10.13 2.32 8.72
N PRO A 110 -11.20 1.88 8.03
CA PRO A 110 -11.20 1.77 6.57
C PRO A 110 -10.83 3.06 5.84
N ARG A 111 -11.17 4.22 6.41
CA ARG A 111 -10.85 5.52 5.82
C ARG A 111 -9.34 5.75 5.80
N TYR A 112 -8.66 5.50 6.92
CA TYR A 112 -7.22 5.71 7.01
C TYR A 112 -6.46 4.61 6.27
N SER A 113 -6.86 3.34 6.38
CA SER A 113 -6.18 2.25 5.65
C SER A 113 -6.28 2.43 4.15
N LYS A 114 -7.46 2.80 3.61
CA LYS A 114 -7.66 3.09 2.18
C LYS A 114 -6.78 4.24 1.72
N ASN A 115 -6.75 5.34 2.49
CA ASN A 115 -5.94 6.50 2.16
C ASN A 115 -4.43 6.19 2.20
N ILE A 116 -3.95 5.48 3.22
CA ILE A 116 -2.57 4.99 3.30
C ILE A 116 -2.27 4.08 2.09
N GLY A 117 -3.16 3.13 1.80
CA GLY A 117 -3.02 2.22 0.67
C GLY A 117 -2.84 2.94 -0.66
N ARG A 118 -3.67 3.97 -0.91
CA ARG A 118 -3.59 4.82 -2.11
C ARG A 118 -2.30 5.63 -2.18
N ILE A 119 -1.85 6.20 -1.06
CA ILE A 119 -0.56 6.92 -0.99
C ILE A 119 0.59 5.98 -1.38
N ILE A 120 0.64 4.79 -0.78
CA ILE A 120 1.69 3.81 -1.06
C ILE A 120 1.62 3.38 -2.54
N ALA A 121 0.44 3.03 -3.04
CA ALA A 121 0.27 2.65 -4.44
C ALA A 121 0.71 3.77 -5.41
N SER A 122 0.44 5.04 -5.09
CA SER A 122 0.88 6.18 -5.89
C SER A 122 2.40 6.32 -5.94
N LYS A 123 3.14 5.95 -4.88
CA LYS A 123 4.61 6.01 -4.83
C LYS A 123 5.28 4.87 -5.59
N TYR A 124 4.65 3.69 -5.58
CA TYR A 124 5.24 2.45 -6.11
C TYR A 124 4.62 1.98 -7.44
N GLY A 125 3.56 2.63 -7.94
CA GLY A 125 2.75 2.17 -9.07
C GLY A 125 3.51 2.02 -10.40
N GLN A 126 4.61 2.73 -10.58
CA GLN A 126 5.44 2.65 -11.81
C GLN A 126 6.59 1.63 -11.70
N MET A 127 6.72 0.92 -10.58
CA MET A 127 7.84 -0.01 -10.34
C MET A 127 7.56 -1.44 -10.85
N GLY A 128 6.37 -1.70 -11.39
CA GLY A 128 5.97 -3.02 -11.85
C GLY A 128 5.88 -4.04 -10.72
N ILE A 129 5.35 -3.61 -9.56
CA ILE A 129 5.08 -4.49 -8.42
C ILE A 129 4.12 -5.59 -8.87
N GLU A 130 4.39 -6.83 -8.48
CA GLU A 130 3.56 -8.01 -8.76
C GLU A 130 2.93 -8.61 -7.50
N TYR A 131 3.46 -8.28 -6.33
CA TYR A 131 2.95 -8.71 -5.03
C TYR A 131 3.21 -7.67 -3.94
N VAL A 132 2.27 -7.52 -3.03
CA VAL A 132 2.48 -6.81 -1.76
C VAL A 132 2.69 -7.84 -0.65
N VAL A 133 3.68 -7.62 0.22
CA VAL A 133 3.98 -8.53 1.33
C VAL A 133 4.01 -7.78 2.65
N THR A 134 3.39 -8.34 3.68
CA THR A 134 3.42 -7.80 5.05
C THR A 134 3.43 -8.92 6.09
N THR A 135 3.74 -8.59 7.34
CA THR A 135 3.58 -9.50 8.47
C THR A 135 2.27 -9.25 9.20
N GLU A 136 1.71 -10.29 9.80
CA GLU A 136 0.62 -10.09 10.76
C GLU A 136 1.05 -9.18 11.92
N THR A 137 0.17 -8.36 12.51
CA THR A 137 -1.28 -8.24 12.23
C THR A 137 -1.70 -6.82 11.82
N LYS A 138 -1.06 -5.79 12.39
CA LYS A 138 -1.53 -4.41 12.32
C LYS A 138 -1.29 -3.74 10.97
N GLY A 139 -0.26 -4.16 10.21
CA GLY A 139 0.00 -3.68 8.86
C GLY A 139 -0.95 -4.22 7.77
N ILE A 140 -1.71 -5.28 8.08
CA ILE A 140 -2.58 -5.96 7.11
C ILE A 140 -3.57 -5.01 6.41
N PRO A 141 -4.34 -4.14 7.11
CA PRO A 141 -5.32 -3.30 6.45
C PRO A 141 -4.70 -2.36 5.41
N ALA A 142 -3.59 -1.71 5.74
CA ALA A 142 -2.89 -0.82 4.82
C ALA A 142 -2.28 -1.60 3.65
N ALA A 143 -1.68 -2.76 3.91
CA ALA A 143 -1.09 -3.60 2.86
C ALA A 143 -2.14 -4.14 1.89
N MET A 144 -3.31 -4.53 2.40
CA MET A 144 -4.45 -4.99 1.59
C MET A 144 -4.96 -3.87 0.67
N GLU A 145 -5.09 -2.65 1.19
CA GLU A 145 -5.51 -1.49 0.41
C GLU A 145 -4.44 -1.11 -0.63
N THR A 146 -3.14 -1.17 -0.30
CA THR A 146 -2.08 -1.00 -1.29
C THR A 146 -2.15 -2.04 -2.39
N ALA A 147 -2.33 -3.32 -2.04
CA ALA A 147 -2.46 -4.41 -2.99
C ALA A 147 -3.66 -4.21 -3.92
N HIS A 148 -4.80 -3.78 -3.36
CA HIS A 148 -5.99 -3.43 -4.13
C HIS A 148 -5.72 -2.29 -5.13
N TYR A 149 -5.11 -1.18 -4.68
CA TYR A 149 -4.83 -0.05 -5.56
C TYR A 149 -3.75 -0.34 -6.61
N LEU A 150 -2.78 -1.21 -6.31
CA LEU A 150 -1.80 -1.70 -7.29
C LEU A 150 -2.37 -2.80 -8.20
N ASN A 151 -3.54 -3.35 -7.85
CA ASN A 151 -4.18 -4.50 -8.49
C ASN A 151 -3.29 -5.74 -8.55
N VAL A 152 -2.72 -6.08 -7.39
CA VAL A 152 -1.83 -7.24 -7.22
C VAL A 152 -2.27 -8.07 -6.01
N PRO A 153 -1.94 -9.38 -5.98
CA PRO A 153 -2.15 -10.20 -4.80
C PRO A 153 -1.29 -9.78 -3.60
N MET A 154 -1.69 -10.20 -2.41
CA MET A 154 -0.97 -9.97 -1.16
C MET A 154 -0.46 -11.29 -0.56
N GLY A 155 0.81 -11.33 -0.16
CA GLY A 155 1.41 -12.39 0.64
C GLY A 155 1.45 -12.04 2.13
N LEU A 156 0.90 -12.90 2.99
CA LEU A 156 0.88 -12.69 4.43
C LEU A 156 1.93 -13.54 5.15
N ILE A 157 2.88 -12.89 5.79
CA ILE A 157 3.89 -13.52 6.65
C ILE A 157 3.31 -13.74 8.05
N ARG A 158 3.50 -14.95 8.58
CA ARG A 158 3.04 -15.38 9.91
C ARG A 158 4.16 -15.33 10.93
N ARG A 159 3.82 -15.06 12.19
CA ARG A 159 4.75 -15.11 13.34
C ARG A 159 4.78 -16.49 14.02
N SER A 160 3.92 -17.41 13.58
CA SER A 160 3.85 -18.78 14.07
C SER A 160 3.53 -19.73 12.92
N ASN A 161 4.10 -20.93 12.97
CA ASN A 161 3.77 -21.97 12.00
C ASN A 161 2.34 -22.48 12.25
N ARG A 162 1.55 -22.64 11.19
CA ARG A 162 0.19 -23.17 11.27
C ARG A 162 0.05 -24.30 10.27
N VAL A 163 -0.45 -25.45 10.72
CA VAL A 163 -0.67 -26.64 9.88
C VAL A 163 -1.56 -26.30 8.66
N THR A 164 -2.51 -25.38 8.83
CA THR A 164 -3.43 -24.91 7.79
C THR A 164 -2.72 -24.18 6.64
N GLU A 165 -1.49 -23.70 6.82
CA GLU A 165 -0.71 -22.99 5.79
C GLU A 165 0.09 -23.96 4.90
N GLY A 166 0.13 -25.25 5.25
CA GLY A 166 0.91 -26.27 4.54
C GLY A 166 2.42 -26.13 4.76
N ALA A 167 3.21 -26.49 3.74
CA ALA A 167 4.66 -26.34 3.78
C ALA A 167 5.05 -24.85 3.78
N THR A 168 5.97 -24.47 4.67
CA THR A 168 6.39 -23.07 4.85
C THR A 168 7.89 -22.92 4.66
N THR A 169 8.30 -21.73 4.22
CA THR A 169 9.67 -21.23 4.31
C THR A 169 9.75 -20.31 5.52
N SER A 170 10.86 -20.34 6.25
CA SER A 170 10.98 -19.57 7.49
C SER A 170 12.35 -18.93 7.66
N VAL A 171 12.37 -17.73 8.22
CA VAL A 171 13.59 -16.99 8.57
C VAL A 171 13.51 -16.53 10.02
N ASN A 172 14.64 -16.58 10.72
CA ASN A 172 14.78 -16.02 12.07
C ASN A 172 15.20 -14.54 11.98
N TYR A 173 14.66 -13.72 12.88
CA TYR A 173 14.97 -12.29 12.95
C TYR A 173 14.96 -11.80 14.40
N ILE A 174 15.65 -10.69 14.65
CA ILE A 174 15.66 -10.05 15.97
C ILE A 174 14.57 -8.99 15.99
N SER A 175 13.57 -9.16 16.87
CA SER A 175 12.45 -8.22 16.97
C SER A 175 12.84 -6.98 17.77
N GLY A 176 12.86 -5.81 17.12
CA GLY A 176 13.29 -4.55 17.75
C GLY A 176 12.46 -4.10 18.96
N SER A 177 11.23 -4.61 19.13
CA SER A 177 10.38 -4.30 20.30
C SER A 177 10.62 -5.22 21.50
N SER A 178 11.21 -6.40 21.30
CA SER A 178 11.37 -7.40 22.37
C SER A 178 12.80 -7.88 22.57
N ASN A 179 13.72 -7.49 21.67
CA ASN A 179 15.10 -7.95 21.59
C ASN A 179 15.26 -9.49 21.65
N LYS A 180 14.23 -10.21 21.20
CA LYS A 180 14.17 -11.68 21.15
C LYS A 180 14.25 -12.13 19.70
N ILE A 181 14.88 -13.29 19.50
CA ILE A 181 14.82 -14.03 18.24
C ILE A 181 13.37 -14.50 18.05
N LYS A 182 12.79 -14.17 16.90
CA LYS A 182 11.48 -14.62 16.45
C LYS A 182 11.65 -15.26 15.07
N THR A 183 10.66 -16.05 14.69
CA THR A 183 10.63 -16.72 13.39
C THR A 183 9.44 -16.21 12.59
N MET A 184 9.67 -15.92 11.32
CA MET A 184 8.65 -15.61 10.33
C MET A 184 8.43 -16.80 9.42
N TYR A 185 7.20 -17.01 8.97
CA TYR A 185 6.81 -18.11 8.10
C TYR A 185 6.01 -17.58 6.91
N LEU A 186 6.34 -18.03 5.71
CA LEU A 186 5.57 -17.81 4.49
C LEU A 186 5.17 -19.17 3.89
N SER A 187 3.91 -19.32 3.50
CA SER A 187 3.45 -20.54 2.82
C SER A 187 4.12 -20.67 1.46
N ARG A 188 4.65 -21.86 1.14
CA ARG A 188 5.18 -22.21 -0.19
C ARG A 188 4.11 -22.31 -1.27
N ARG A 189 2.84 -22.14 -0.91
CA ARG A 189 1.74 -21.98 -1.88
C ARG A 189 1.75 -20.59 -2.53
N ILE A 190 2.42 -19.61 -1.92
CA ILE A 190 2.64 -18.29 -2.49
C ILE A 190 3.96 -18.35 -3.26
N ASP A 191 3.87 -18.46 -4.58
CA ASP A 191 5.04 -18.47 -5.45
C ASP A 191 5.50 -17.05 -5.76
N LEU A 192 6.58 -16.64 -5.09
CA LEU A 192 7.20 -15.32 -5.26
C LEU A 192 8.52 -15.39 -6.02
N LYS A 193 8.89 -16.55 -6.56
CA LYS A 193 10.16 -16.69 -7.27
C LYS A 193 10.19 -15.76 -8.49
N ASP A 194 11.26 -14.98 -8.61
CA ASP A 194 11.49 -13.98 -9.65
C ASP A 194 10.42 -12.87 -9.71
N LYS A 195 9.60 -12.72 -8.64
CA LYS A 195 8.53 -11.72 -8.54
C LYS A 195 9.01 -10.44 -7.90
N LYS A 196 8.53 -9.32 -8.43
CA LYS A 196 8.74 -7.99 -7.86
C LYS A 196 7.80 -7.73 -6.68
N VAL A 197 8.35 -7.60 -5.49
CA VAL A 197 7.57 -7.48 -4.25
C VAL A 197 7.75 -6.12 -3.59
N LEU A 198 6.66 -5.56 -3.09
CA LEU A 198 6.64 -4.41 -2.19
C LEU A 198 6.41 -4.87 -0.76
N VAL A 199 7.35 -4.59 0.13
CA VAL A 199 7.22 -4.90 1.56
C VAL A 199 6.54 -3.73 2.29
N ILE A 200 5.53 -4.04 3.11
CA ILE A 200 4.82 -3.05 3.93
C ILE A 200 4.89 -3.46 5.39
N ASP A 201 5.31 -2.53 6.25
CA ASP A 201 5.30 -2.69 7.71
C ASP A 201 4.50 -1.56 8.37
N ASP A 202 3.80 -1.83 9.47
CA ASP A 202 3.05 -0.78 10.16
C ASP A 202 3.96 0.13 10.98
N PHE A 203 4.96 -0.45 11.64
CA PHE A 203 5.79 0.29 12.58
C PHE A 203 7.23 -0.20 12.61
N MET A 204 8.18 0.71 12.41
CA MET A 204 9.61 0.41 12.50
C MET A 204 10.28 1.21 13.63
N LYS A 205 10.89 0.47 14.57
CA LYS A 205 11.90 1.03 15.50
C LYS A 205 13.32 0.84 14.98
N GLY A 206 13.90 -0.34 15.14
CA GLY A 206 15.26 -0.65 14.66
C GLY A 206 15.33 -1.32 13.27
N GLY A 207 14.20 -1.65 12.63
CA GLY A 207 14.21 -2.30 11.31
C GLY A 207 14.31 -3.83 11.31
N GLY A 208 14.37 -4.48 12.47
CA GLY A 208 14.55 -5.95 12.53
C GLY A 208 13.43 -6.76 11.87
N THR A 209 12.17 -6.32 11.99
CA THR A 209 11.02 -6.93 11.29
C THR A 209 11.16 -6.78 9.78
N ALA A 210 11.38 -5.55 9.29
CA ALA A 210 11.60 -5.26 7.87
C ALA A 210 12.76 -6.08 7.29
N LYS A 211 13.90 -6.13 7.99
CA LYS A 211 15.05 -6.96 7.57
C LYS A 211 14.71 -8.45 7.52
N GLY A 212 13.95 -8.94 8.50
CA GLY A 212 13.45 -10.32 8.51
C GLY A 212 12.55 -10.63 7.31
N MET A 213 11.65 -9.70 6.95
CA MET A 213 10.81 -9.82 5.74
C MET A 213 11.65 -9.81 4.47
N THR A 214 12.60 -8.88 4.32
CA THR A 214 13.51 -8.81 3.17
C THR A 214 14.32 -10.10 3.01
N ASN A 215 14.94 -10.61 4.08
CA ASN A 215 15.67 -11.86 4.05
C ASN A 215 14.77 -13.05 3.66
N LEU A 216 13.51 -13.06 4.12
CA LEU A 216 12.55 -14.09 3.74
C LEU A 216 12.16 -13.99 2.26
N MET A 217 12.05 -12.78 1.71
CA MET A 217 11.80 -12.55 0.27
C MET A 217 12.99 -13.04 -0.57
N GLU A 218 14.22 -12.74 -0.15
CA GLU A 218 15.44 -13.25 -0.79
C GLU A 218 15.49 -14.80 -0.77
N GLU A 219 15.16 -15.42 0.36
CA GLU A 219 15.13 -16.89 0.51
C GLU A 219 14.11 -17.57 -0.42
N VAL A 220 12.99 -16.91 -0.72
CA VAL A 220 11.99 -17.42 -1.68
C VAL A 220 12.25 -16.97 -3.12
N GLY A 221 13.35 -16.27 -3.38
CA GLY A 221 13.77 -15.82 -4.71
C GLY A 221 13.01 -14.61 -5.24
N ALA A 222 12.39 -13.79 -4.39
CA ALA A 222 11.68 -12.57 -4.80
C ALA A 222 12.62 -11.35 -4.88
N GLU A 223 12.31 -10.42 -5.78
CA GLU A 223 13.00 -9.13 -5.92
C GLU A 223 12.29 -8.07 -5.09
N VAL A 224 12.92 -7.60 -4.00
CA VAL A 224 12.34 -6.55 -3.15
C VAL A 224 12.52 -5.20 -3.85
N MET A 225 11.44 -4.69 -4.43
CA MET A 225 11.42 -3.40 -5.13
C MET A 225 11.40 -2.20 -4.17
N GLY A 226 10.95 -2.41 -2.94
CA GLY A 226 10.97 -1.39 -1.91
C GLY A 226 10.34 -1.84 -0.60
N ILE A 227 10.55 -1.00 0.42
CA ILE A 227 10.01 -1.19 1.76
C ILE A 227 9.30 0.11 2.14
N CYS A 228 7.98 0.04 2.35
CA CYS A 228 7.22 1.17 2.87
C CYS A 228 6.82 0.91 4.31
N VAL A 229 7.07 1.87 5.21
CA VAL A 229 6.67 1.76 6.61
C VAL A 229 5.80 2.94 7.00
N ILE A 230 4.65 2.65 7.59
CA ILE A 230 3.67 3.70 7.92
C ILE A 230 4.23 4.62 9.01
N PHE A 231 4.70 4.03 10.11
CA PHE A 231 5.22 4.76 11.27
C PHE A 231 6.68 4.36 11.55
N VAL A 232 7.59 5.32 11.65
CA VAL A 232 9.01 5.04 11.94
C VAL A 232 9.51 5.92 13.07
N THR A 233 10.13 5.33 14.09
CA THR A 233 10.76 6.15 15.15
C THR A 233 12.03 6.80 14.63
N ARG A 234 12.38 8.01 15.10
CA ARG A 234 13.68 8.62 14.76
C ARG A 234 14.85 7.89 15.42
N SER A 235 14.65 7.35 16.62
CA SER A 235 15.67 6.62 17.37
C SER A 235 15.40 5.10 17.35
N PRO A 236 16.40 4.24 17.09
CA PRO A 236 17.78 4.58 16.71
C PRO A 236 17.85 5.22 15.32
N ALA A 237 18.82 6.10 15.07
CA ALA A 237 18.97 6.76 13.76
C ALA A 237 19.31 5.74 12.66
N GLU A 238 20.26 4.85 12.95
CA GLU A 238 20.60 3.75 12.05
C GLU A 238 19.53 2.65 12.13
N LYS A 239 19.00 2.27 10.97
CA LYS A 239 18.06 1.16 10.82
C LYS A 239 18.79 -0.05 10.23
N LEU A 240 18.27 -1.24 10.51
CA LEU A 240 18.79 -2.50 9.95
C LEU A 240 18.47 -2.71 8.46
N VAL A 241 17.76 -1.77 7.83
CA VAL A 241 17.46 -1.73 6.40
C VAL A 241 17.91 -0.38 5.85
N GLU A 242 18.60 -0.39 4.71
CA GLU A 242 19.22 0.82 4.14
C GLU A 242 18.22 1.70 3.37
N GLN A 243 17.32 1.07 2.61
CA GLN A 243 16.38 1.76 1.74
C GLN A 243 14.94 1.44 2.15
N PHE A 244 14.23 2.45 2.66
CA PHE A 244 12.82 2.36 2.98
C PHE A 244 12.17 3.74 2.87
N THR A 245 10.84 3.75 2.67
CA THR A 245 10.02 4.95 2.64
C THR A 245 9.15 4.99 3.90
N PRO A 246 9.43 5.89 4.86
CA PRO A 246 8.50 6.19 5.94
C PRO A 246 7.33 7.03 5.41
N LEU A 247 6.14 6.91 6.00
CA LEU A 247 5.07 7.91 5.80
C LEU A 247 5.11 8.98 6.90
N ILE A 248 5.16 8.54 8.15
CA ILE A 248 5.20 9.40 9.34
C ILE A 248 6.38 9.01 10.22
N TRP A 249 7.20 10.01 10.56
CA TRP A 249 8.23 9.90 11.58
C TRP A 249 7.65 10.19 12.96
N MET A 250 8.07 9.41 13.95
CA MET A 250 7.71 9.52 15.36
C MET A 250 8.96 9.78 16.19
N ASP A 251 8.90 10.76 17.09
CA ASP A 251 9.92 10.98 18.11
C ASP A 251 9.39 10.47 19.46
N ASP A 252 9.87 9.29 19.85
CA ASP A 252 9.48 8.59 21.08
C ASP A 252 10.45 8.81 22.25
N GLU A 253 11.47 9.68 22.11
CA GLU A 253 12.50 9.88 23.15
C GLU A 253 11.94 10.50 24.44
N ASN A 254 10.91 11.35 24.34
CA ASN A 254 10.25 11.94 25.49
C ASN A 254 8.72 11.89 25.37
N LEU A 255 8.19 10.68 25.37
CA LEU A 255 6.75 10.44 25.37
C LEU A 255 6.02 11.10 26.55
N GLU A 256 6.68 11.42 27.67
CA GLU A 256 6.06 12.16 28.77
C GLU A 256 5.66 13.58 28.33
N SER A 257 6.56 14.28 27.63
CA SER A 257 6.33 15.63 27.10
C SER A 257 5.33 15.70 25.93
N GLY A 258 5.00 14.56 25.33
CA GLY A 258 4.17 14.49 24.12
C GLY A 258 4.87 13.70 23.02
N LEU A 259 4.11 12.95 22.23
CA LEU A 259 4.65 12.35 21.00
C LEU A 259 4.81 13.48 19.98
N ARG A 260 6.01 13.64 19.41
CA ARG A 260 6.19 14.51 18.23
C ARG A 260 6.18 13.66 16.98
N VAL A 261 5.56 14.19 15.92
CA VAL A 261 5.46 13.52 14.63
C VAL A 261 5.77 14.49 13.51
N SER A 262 6.34 13.99 12.42
CA SER A 262 6.61 14.80 11.21
C SER A 262 6.41 13.94 9.97
N LEU A 263 5.96 14.54 8.88
CA LEU A 263 5.72 13.82 7.63
C LEU A 263 7.03 13.56 6.91
N HIS A 264 7.15 12.44 6.21
CA HIS A 264 8.35 12.16 5.40
C HIS A 264 8.58 13.18 4.28
N LEU A 265 7.50 13.74 3.72
CA LEU A 265 7.58 14.74 2.65
C LEU A 265 8.10 16.13 3.10
N GLU A 266 8.26 16.33 4.40
CA GLU A 266 8.76 17.57 5.02
C GLU A 266 10.23 17.47 5.48
N SER A 267 10.85 16.28 5.35
CA SER A 267 12.23 15.98 5.80
C SER A 267 13.22 15.92 4.65
#